data_AF-A0A1B9P5D3-F1
#
_entry.id   AF-A0A1B9P5D3-F1
#
_cell.length_a   1.000
_cell.length_b   1.000
_cell.length_c   1.000
_cell.angle_alpha   90.00
_cell.angle_beta   90.00
_cell.angle_gamma   90.00
#
_symmetry.space_group_name_H-M   'P 1'
#
loop_
_entity.id
_entity.type
_entity.pdbx_description
1 polymer ?
#
loop_
_entity_poly.entity_id
_entity_poly.type
_entity_poly.pdbx_seq_one_letter_code
_entity_poly.pdbx_strand_id
1 'polypeptide(L)'
;MTNQEKTKNKRTQRDYSLGFKLQLVAAIEKGDMTYKQAQSIYGIQGRSTVLTWLRKHGKMDWSQSPKIIMPKSPKAKESPAQKIKRLERELDDERMRNLLLNEVVNIMDAEHGAG
;
A
#
# COMPACT_ATOMS: atom_id res chain seq x y z
N MET A 1 -1.33 -33.53 0.87
CA MET A 1 -0.13 -32.68 0.90
C MET A 1 0.45 -32.74 2.30
N THR A 2 1.61 -33.36 2.47
CA THR A 2 2.22 -33.64 3.78
C THR A 2 2.73 -32.35 4.41
N ASN A 3 2.08 -31.89 5.49
CA ASN A 3 2.61 -30.87 6.38
C ASN A 3 3.83 -31.45 7.09
N GLN A 4 5.02 -31.28 6.51
CA GLN A 4 6.26 -31.47 7.26
C GLN A 4 6.36 -30.35 8.29
N GLU A 5 6.03 -30.66 9.54
CA GLU A 5 6.34 -29.83 10.68
C GLU A 5 7.86 -29.69 10.78
N LYS A 6 8.41 -28.68 10.10
CA LYS A 6 9.78 -28.23 10.34
C LYS A 6 9.84 -27.76 11.79
N THR A 7 10.36 -28.59 12.66
CA THR A 7 10.73 -28.24 14.03
C THR A 7 11.66 -27.02 13.94
N LYS A 8 11.13 -25.83 14.22
CA LYS A 8 11.90 -24.59 14.20
C LYS A 8 12.83 -24.60 15.42
N ASN A 9 13.99 -25.23 15.27
CA ASN A 9 15.05 -25.19 16.28
C ASN A 9 15.36 -23.72 16.58
N LYS A 10 15.11 -23.32 17.82
CA LYS A 10 15.25 -21.93 18.28
C LYS A 10 16.73 -21.56 18.22
N ARG A 11 17.11 -20.69 17.28
CA ARG A 11 18.46 -20.12 17.25
C ARG A 11 18.67 -19.30 18.52
N THR A 12 19.73 -19.64 19.28
CA THR A 12 20.03 -18.99 20.56
C THR A 12 21.05 -17.88 20.35
N GLN A 13 21.23 -17.03 21.35
CA GLN A 13 21.97 -15.75 21.32
C GLN A 13 23.40 -15.81 20.73
N ARG A 14 23.99 -17.00 20.59
CA ARG A 14 25.34 -17.24 20.05
C ARG A 14 25.43 -17.33 18.51
N ASP A 15 24.31 -17.37 17.80
CA ASP A 15 24.31 -17.77 16.38
C ASP A 15 24.63 -16.65 15.38
N TYR A 16 24.97 -15.45 15.86
CA TYR A 16 25.34 -14.33 14.98
C TYR A 16 26.63 -13.67 15.45
N SER A 17 27.71 -13.90 14.70
CA SER A 17 29.00 -13.25 14.93
C SER A 17 28.87 -11.73 14.79
N LEU A 18 29.73 -10.98 15.49
CA LEU A 18 29.73 -9.52 15.40
C LEU A 18 29.98 -9.04 13.96
N GLY A 19 30.93 -9.68 13.26
CA GLY A 19 31.24 -9.36 11.87
C GLY A 19 30.04 -9.53 10.94
N PHE A 20 29.26 -10.61 11.10
CA PHE A 20 28.03 -10.81 10.35
C PHE A 20 27.02 -9.70 10.60
N LYS A 21 26.82 -9.29 11.87
CA LYS A 21 25.90 -8.20 12.22
C LYS A 21 26.31 -6.89 11.55
N LEU A 22 27.60 -6.56 11.58
CA LEU A 22 28.13 -5.33 10.97
C LEU A 22 27.98 -5.34 9.44
N GLN A 23 28.30 -6.47 8.79
CA GLN A 23 28.12 -6.62 7.34
C GLN A 23 26.66 -6.47 6.93
N LEU A 24 25.75 -7.10 7.68
CA LEU A 24 24.33 -7.01 7.40
C LEU A 24 23.79 -5.60 7.58
N VAL A 25 24.20 -4.90 8.64
CA VAL A 25 23.84 -3.50 8.89
C VAL A 25 24.36 -2.60 7.78
N ALA A 26 25.61 -2.76 7.36
CA ALA A 26 26.20 -1.96 6.28
C ALA A 26 25.46 -2.14 4.94
N ALA A 27 25.08 -3.38 4.59
CA ALA A 27 24.30 -3.66 3.38
C ALA A 27 22.90 -3.02 3.42
N ILE A 28 22.25 -3.01 4.59
CA ILE A 28 20.94 -2.38 4.76
C ILE A 28 21.06 -0.85 4.69
N GLU A 29 22.06 -0.25 5.33
CA GLU A 29 22.27 1.20 5.32
C GLU A 29 22.65 1.74 3.94
N LYS A 30 23.36 0.94 3.13
CA LYS A 30 23.66 1.25 1.74
C LYS A 30 22.41 1.19 0.83
N GLY A 31 21.36 0.50 1.26
CA GLY A 31 20.13 0.30 0.49
C GLY A 31 20.17 -0.92 -0.43
N ASP A 32 21.18 -1.78 -0.32
CA ASP A 32 21.28 -3.02 -1.13
C ASP A 32 20.15 -4.01 -0.79
N MET A 33 19.64 -3.96 0.46
CA MET A 33 18.48 -4.75 0.88
C MET A 33 17.74 -4.12 2.06
N THR A 34 16.45 -4.43 2.18
CA THR A 34 15.64 -4.05 3.36
C THR A 34 15.87 -5.00 4.53
N TYR A 35 15.60 -4.54 5.76
CA TYR A 35 15.69 -5.40 6.95
C TYR A 35 14.78 -6.64 6.87
N LYS A 36 13.63 -6.56 6.17
CA LYS A 36 12.72 -7.70 5.95
C LYS A 36 13.32 -8.72 4.98
N GLN A 37 13.95 -8.25 3.91
CA GLN A 37 14.65 -9.11 2.95
C GLN A 37 15.83 -9.80 3.63
N ALA A 38 16.65 -9.05 4.38
CA ALA A 38 17.73 -9.59 5.20
C ALA A 38 17.24 -10.70 6.15
N GLN A 39 16.10 -10.50 6.80
CA GLN A 39 15.52 -11.51 7.69
C GLN A 39 15.16 -12.80 6.95
N SER A 40 14.57 -12.68 5.75
CA SER A 40 14.15 -13.82 4.93
C SER A 40 15.35 -14.58 4.34
N ILE A 41 16.32 -13.86 3.79
CA ILE A 41 17.49 -14.44 3.10
C ILE A 41 18.39 -15.19 4.08
N TYR A 42 18.68 -14.58 5.23
CA TYR A 42 19.60 -15.16 6.23
C TYR A 42 18.89 -16.02 7.29
N GLY A 43 17.57 -16.22 7.15
CA GLY A 43 16.78 -17.06 8.05
C GLY A 43 16.78 -16.57 9.50
N ILE A 44 16.71 -15.25 9.69
CA ILE A 44 16.76 -14.65 11.03
C ILE A 44 15.39 -14.85 11.70
N GLN A 45 15.39 -15.64 12.79
CA GLN A 45 14.16 -16.11 13.43
C GLN A 45 13.37 -14.99 14.14
N GLY A 46 14.04 -13.96 14.68
CA GLY A 46 13.38 -12.88 15.41
C GLY A 46 12.97 -11.73 14.49
N ARG A 47 11.67 -11.40 14.50
CA ARG A 47 11.08 -10.34 13.68
C ARG A 47 11.70 -8.95 13.91
N SER A 48 12.22 -8.71 15.11
CA SER A 48 12.86 -7.47 15.50
C SER A 48 14.39 -7.56 15.60
N THR A 49 14.98 -8.74 15.37
CA THR A 49 16.42 -8.96 15.59
C THR A 49 17.27 -8.06 14.71
N VAL A 50 16.95 -7.97 13.43
CA VAL A 50 17.65 -7.08 12.48
C VAL A 50 17.49 -5.61 12.87
N LEU A 51 16.29 -5.20 13.28
CA LEU A 51 16.01 -3.84 13.75
C LEU A 51 16.80 -3.49 15.02
N THR A 52 17.00 -4.46 15.92
CA THR A 52 17.83 -4.26 17.12
C THR A 52 19.31 -4.10 16.75
N TRP A 53 19.81 -4.82 15.75
CA TRP A 53 21.18 -4.61 15.25
C TRP A 53 21.34 -3.25 14.57
N LEU A 54 20.36 -2.82 13.77
CA LEU A 54 20.35 -1.49 13.16
C LEU A 54 20.40 -0.38 14.21
N ARG A 55 19.62 -0.49 15.30
CA ARG A 55 19.67 0.47 16.42
C ARG A 55 20.98 0.48 17.19
N LYS A 56 21.64 -0.68 17.31
CA LYS A 56 22.87 -0.82 18.11
C LYS A 56 24.14 -0.52 17.33
N HIS A 57 24.16 -0.86 16.04
CA HIS A 57 25.35 -0.86 15.20
C HIS A 57 25.21 0.02 13.95
N GLY A 58 24.02 0.56 13.68
CA GLY A 58 23.81 1.50 12.58
C GLY A 58 24.33 2.89 12.91
N LYS A 59 24.67 3.63 11.86
CA LYS A 59 25.06 5.06 11.91
C LYS A 59 23.85 5.98 11.81
N MET A 60 22.75 5.49 11.24
CA MET A 60 21.49 6.23 11.16
C MET A 60 20.78 6.20 12.51
N ASP A 61 20.19 7.32 12.93
CA ASP A 61 19.41 7.38 14.17
C ASP A 61 18.07 6.65 14.01
N TRP A 62 18.10 5.33 14.24
CA TRP A 62 16.92 4.45 14.25
C TRP A 62 16.14 4.51 15.58
N SER A 63 16.57 5.32 16.55
CA SER A 63 15.88 5.49 17.84
C SER A 63 14.69 6.44 17.71
N GLN A 64 14.86 7.48 16.88
CA GLN A 64 13.78 8.32 16.43
C GLN A 64 12.98 7.51 15.42
N SER A 65 11.77 7.09 15.80
CA SER A 65 10.79 6.71 14.78
C SER A 65 10.74 7.89 13.81
N PRO A 66 10.92 7.72 12.49
CA PRO A 66 10.61 8.79 11.56
C PRO A 66 9.22 9.23 11.99
N LYS A 67 9.09 10.50 12.38
CA LYS A 67 7.76 11.08 12.51
C LYS A 67 7.22 10.93 11.11
N ILE A 68 6.51 9.82 10.86
CA ILE A 68 5.58 9.73 9.77
C ILE A 68 4.59 10.78 10.22
N ILE A 69 4.87 12.02 9.81
CA ILE A 69 3.86 13.01 9.60
C ILE A 69 3.01 12.30 8.56
N MET A 70 2.09 11.48 9.03
CA MET A 70 0.91 11.13 8.29
C MET A 70 0.45 12.52 7.86
N PRO A 71 0.54 12.87 6.56
CA PRO A 71 -0.10 14.10 6.15
C PRO A 71 -1.53 13.90 6.63
N LYS A 72 -1.97 14.72 7.61
CA LYS A 72 -3.39 14.86 7.88
C LYS A 72 -3.93 15.27 6.54
N SER A 73 -4.49 14.28 5.84
CA SER A 73 -4.82 14.31 4.41
C SER A 73 -5.10 15.74 3.96
N PRO A 74 -4.27 16.36 3.11
CA PRO A 74 -4.72 17.56 2.40
C PRO A 74 -5.78 17.04 1.44
N LYS A 75 -7.03 16.94 1.91
CA LYS A 75 -8.23 16.47 1.18
C LYS A 75 -7.84 15.62 -0.03
N ALA A 76 -7.49 14.36 0.22
CA ALA A 76 -7.02 13.42 -0.81
C ALA A 76 -7.75 13.69 -2.13
N LYS A 77 -6.99 14.15 -3.14
CA LYS A 77 -7.49 14.28 -4.50
C LYS A 77 -8.19 12.96 -4.82
N GLU A 78 -9.45 13.02 -5.25
CA GLU A 78 -10.26 11.83 -5.53
C GLU A 78 -9.42 10.79 -6.27
N SER A 79 -9.46 9.53 -5.82
CA SER A 79 -8.83 8.45 -6.54
C SER A 79 -9.38 8.44 -7.97
N PRO A 80 -8.57 8.16 -9.01
CA PRO A 80 -9.05 8.06 -10.38
C PRO A 80 -10.31 7.19 -10.52
N ALA A 81 -10.42 6.11 -9.73
CA ALA A 81 -11.60 5.24 -9.68
C ALA A 81 -12.84 5.93 -9.10
N GLN A 82 -12.68 6.79 -8.09
CA GLN A 82 -13.78 7.57 -7.51
C GLN A 82 -14.27 8.64 -8.50
N LYS A 83 -13.35 9.25 -9.25
CA LYS A 83 -13.68 10.22 -10.30
C LYS A 83 -14.47 9.56 -11.44
N ILE A 84 -14.04 8.38 -11.89
CA ILE A 84 -14.76 7.62 -12.94
C ILE A 84 -16.19 7.32 -12.48
N LYS A 85 -16.36 6.78 -11.27
CA LYS A 85 -17.68 6.47 -10.72
C LYS A 85 -18.61 7.69 -10.63
N ARG A 86 -18.07 8.88 -10.32
CA ARG A 86 -18.86 10.11 -10.28
C ARG A 86 -19.31 10.54 -11.68
N LEU A 87 -18.38 10.53 -12.63
CA LEU A 87 -18.66 10.92 -14.02
C LEU A 87 -19.64 9.96 -14.71
N GLU A 88 -19.54 8.65 -14.46
CA GLU A 88 -20.50 7.65 -14.97
C GLU A 88 -21.92 7.95 -14.47
N ARG A 89 -22.07 8.33 -13.20
CA ARG A 89 -23.36 8.71 -12.64
C ARG A 89 -23.92 10.00 -13.26
N GLU A 90 -23.07 11.03 -13.41
CA GLU A 90 -23.47 12.29 -14.06
C GLU A 90 -23.94 12.03 -15.50
N LEU A 91 -23.24 11.15 -16.23
CA LEU A 91 -23.60 10.79 -17.60
C LEU A 91 -24.94 10.05 -17.70
N ASP A 92 -25.21 9.12 -16.79
CA ASP A 92 -26.48 8.39 -16.77
C ASP A 92 -27.66 9.30 -16.42
N ASP A 93 -27.48 10.23 -15.47
CA ASP A 93 -28.50 11.23 -15.10
C ASP A 93 -28.79 12.17 -16.29
N GLU A 94 -27.77 12.63 -17.02
CA GLU A 94 -27.94 13.46 -18.22
C GLU A 94 -28.63 12.71 -19.37
N ARG A 95 -28.30 11.43 -19.58
CA ARG A 95 -28.96 10.59 -20.59
C ARG A 95 -30.43 10.39 -20.27
N MET A 96 -30.76 10.12 -19.00
CA MET A 96 -32.14 9.98 -18.55
C MET A 96 -32.93 11.28 -18.74
N ARG A 97 -32.33 12.43 -18.43
CA ARG A 97 -32.95 13.73 -18.66
C ARG A 97 -33.22 13.99 -20.13
N ASN A 98 -32.27 13.70 -21.01
CA ASN A 98 -32.45 13.85 -22.46
C ASN A 98 -33.54 12.92 -23.00
N LEU A 99 -33.60 11.68 -22.52
CA LEU A 99 -34.65 10.75 -22.90
C LEU A 99 -36.03 11.30 -22.52
N LEU A 100 -36.18 11.76 -21.27
CA LEU A 100 -37.44 12.33 -20.80
C LEU A 100 -37.83 13.58 -21.61
N LEU A 101 -36.87 14.46 -21.91
CA LEU A 101 -37.11 15.63 -22.75
C LEU A 101 -37.56 15.25 -24.16
N ASN A 102 -36.92 14.27 -24.79
CA ASN A 102 -37.31 13.79 -26.11
C ASN A 102 -38.70 13.17 -26.11
N GLU A 103 -39.05 12.39 -25.08
CA GLU A 103 -40.41 11.84 -24.94
C GLU A 103 -41.46 12.94 -24.79
N VAL A 104 -41.18 13.98 -23.99
CA VAL A 104 -42.08 15.13 -23.86
C VAL A 104 -42.26 15.86 -25.20
N VAL A 105 -41.18 16.05 -25.97
CA VAL A 105 -41.24 16.64 -27.32
C VAL A 105 -42.07 15.76 -28.26
N ASN A 106 -41.87 14.45 -28.26
CA ASN A 106 -42.66 13.52 -29.07
C ASN A 106 -44.16 13.57 -28.74
N ILE A 107 -44.51 13.69 -27.45
CA ILE A 107 -45.91 13.84 -27.02
C ILE A 107 -46.46 15.19 -27.48
N MET A 108 -45.69 16.28 -27.34
CA MET A 108 -46.08 17.60 -27.80
C MET A 108 -46.29 17.61 -29.33
N ASP A 109 -45.40 16.99 -30.11
CA ASP A 109 -45.55 16.87 -31.56
C ASP A 109 -46.73 15.96 -31.94
N ALA A 110 -47.04 14.92 -31.16
CA ALA A 110 -48.20 14.06 -31.39
C ALA A 110 -49.53 14.75 -31.04
N GLU A 111 -49.56 15.62 -30.03
CA GLU A 111 -50.77 16.34 -29.58
C GLU A 111 -50.97 17.68 -30.32
N HIS A 112 -49.89 18.36 -30.70
CA HIS A 112 -49.89 19.71 -31.30
C HIS A 112 -49.32 19.73 -32.72
N GLY A 113 -49.04 18.56 -33.32
CA GLY A 113 -48.74 18.38 -34.73
C GLY A 113 -49.96 18.71 -35.60
N ALA A 114 -50.30 19.99 -35.66
CA ALA A 114 -50.99 20.59 -36.78
C ALA A 114 -50.06 20.53 -37.99
N GLY A 115 -50.48 19.80 -39.01
CA GLY A 115 -50.15 20.17 -40.38
C GLY A 115 -50.77 21.54 -40.72
#